data_AF-A0A2V6ZCU8-F1
#
_entry.id   AF-A0A2V6ZCU8-F1
#
_cell.length_a   1.000
_cell.length_b   1.000
_cell.length_c   1.000
_cell.angle_alpha   90.00
_cell.angle_beta   90.00
_cell.angle_gamma   90.00
#
_symmetry.space_group_name_H-M   'P 1'
#
loop_
_entity.id
_entity.type
_entity.pdbx_description
1 polymer ?
#
loop_
_entity_poly.entity_id
_entity_poly.type
_entity_poly.pdbx_seq_one_letter_code
_entity_poly.pdbx_strand_id
1 'polypeptide(L)'
;MDVDSGRVHGHALLPRAERQVGEVKFGAGFWGPFPLGRYVEYAVTAERLGFDAVWVGDTQLLTPDLYSAMALCANATSRIQIGSGVTNTVTRDLTVTAGGVLALNEFSGGRCLLGVGVGGSAVGTVGLAADGAAEFRRKLALIKALVAGESVTLNGTEVRGKIRAPRVPVYAASSSPRVRRVAGELADGVILNVGVAPELIREALDHVANGAHRAGRNPASLDIVVIAGSSRTRSPEASSSPGRRPR
;
A
#
# COMPACT_ATOMS: atom_id res chain seq x y z
N MET A 1 50.07 35.20 32.51
CA MET A 1 48.72 35.23 31.93
C MET A 1 48.54 33.92 31.19
N ASP A 2 47.85 32.99 31.85
CA ASP A 2 47.30 31.76 31.29
C ASP A 2 46.41 32.06 30.08
N VAL A 3 46.43 31.18 29.08
CA VAL A 3 45.34 30.21 28.89
C VAL A 3 45.75 29.09 27.94
N ASP A 4 45.82 27.89 28.52
CA ASP A 4 45.66 26.59 27.90
C ASP A 4 44.29 26.49 27.20
N SER A 5 44.22 25.85 26.03
CA SER A 5 43.01 25.14 25.59
C SER A 5 43.24 24.29 24.33
N GLY A 6 43.27 22.97 24.54
CA GLY A 6 42.32 22.09 23.87
C GLY A 6 42.74 21.49 22.53
N ARG A 7 43.49 20.37 22.60
CA ARG A 7 43.46 19.34 21.55
C ARG A 7 42.05 18.77 21.44
N VAL A 8 41.36 19.05 20.34
CA VAL A 8 40.08 18.42 20.03
C VAL A 8 40.37 17.05 19.39
N HIS A 9 39.99 15.99 20.08
CA HIS A 9 40.00 14.62 19.57
C HIS A 9 39.06 14.50 18.37
N GLY A 10 39.60 14.10 17.22
CA GLY A 10 38.81 13.71 16.07
C GLY A 10 37.96 12.49 16.43
N HIS A 11 36.65 12.68 16.54
CA HIS A 11 35.70 11.59 16.58
C HIS A 11 35.81 10.81 15.27
N ALA A 12 36.38 9.61 15.34
CA ALA A 12 36.33 8.64 14.27
C ALA A 12 34.86 8.40 13.91
N LEU A 13 34.47 8.78 12.69
CA LEU A 13 33.21 8.39 12.09
C LEU A 13 33.19 6.85 12.05
N LEU A 14 32.38 6.25 12.91
CA LEU A 14 32.11 4.82 12.83
C LEU A 14 31.64 4.49 11.40
N PRO A 15 32.18 3.45 10.75
CA PRO A 15 31.79 3.10 9.40
C PRO A 15 30.29 2.82 9.36
N ARG A 16 29.58 3.48 8.44
CA ARG A 16 28.19 3.14 8.14
C ARG A 16 28.20 1.68 7.71
N ALA A 17 27.63 0.80 8.53
CA ALA A 17 27.36 -0.57 8.13
C ALA A 17 26.59 -0.51 6.81
N GLU A 18 27.21 -0.98 5.73
CA GLU A 18 26.56 -1.16 4.44
C GLU A 18 25.41 -2.15 4.67
N ARG A 19 24.20 -1.63 4.89
CA ARG A 19 23.00 -2.45 4.87
C ARG A 19 22.85 -2.90 3.42
N GLN A 20 22.92 -4.20 3.21
CA GLN A 20 22.54 -4.83 1.96
C GLN A 20 21.08 -4.43 1.69
N VAL A 21 20.89 -3.49 0.77
CA VAL A 21 19.55 -3.10 0.31
C VAL A 21 19.04 -4.29 -0.49
N GLY A 22 17.92 -4.87 -0.06
CA GLY A 22 17.25 -5.92 -0.82
C GLY A 22 16.89 -5.43 -2.24
N GLU A 23 16.50 -6.36 -3.10
CA GLU A 23 16.06 -6.02 -4.46
C GLU A 23 14.99 -4.92 -4.45
N VAL A 24 15.25 -3.81 -5.16
CA VAL A 24 14.32 -2.69 -5.28
C VAL A 24 13.35 -2.99 -6.41
N LYS A 25 12.06 -3.01 -6.08
CA LYS A 25 10.96 -3.24 -7.02
C LYS A 25 10.32 -1.92 -7.47
N PHE A 26 9.79 -1.90 -8.69
CA PHE A 26 9.13 -0.75 -9.27
C PHE A 26 7.66 -1.04 -9.56
N GLY A 27 6.78 -0.19 -9.03
CA GLY A 27 5.35 -0.23 -9.30
C GLY A 27 4.85 0.98 -10.08
N ALA A 28 3.80 0.81 -10.88
CA ALA A 28 3.10 1.89 -11.56
C ALA A 28 1.65 2.00 -11.04
N GLY A 29 1.19 3.21 -10.70
CA GLY A 29 -0.14 3.40 -10.10
C GLY A 29 -1.03 4.34 -10.90
N PHE A 30 -2.34 4.08 -10.89
CA PHE A 30 -3.33 4.79 -11.72
C PHE A 30 -4.57 5.19 -10.90
N TRP A 31 -4.78 6.52 -10.78
CA TRP A 31 -5.88 7.13 -10.01
C TRP A 31 -6.64 8.17 -10.84
N GLY A 32 -7.25 7.77 -11.95
CA GLY A 32 -8.00 8.69 -12.80
C GLY A 32 -9.31 8.10 -13.34
N PRO A 33 -10.26 8.94 -13.78
CA PRO A 33 -11.52 8.51 -14.37
C PRO A 33 -11.33 8.03 -15.82
N PHE A 34 -10.37 7.13 -16.04
CA PHE A 34 -10.08 6.63 -17.38
C PHE A 34 -11.01 5.46 -17.75
N PRO A 35 -11.32 5.26 -19.03
CA PRO A 35 -11.99 4.04 -19.49
C PRO A 35 -11.19 2.79 -19.10
N LEU A 36 -11.88 1.67 -18.84
CA LEU A 36 -11.25 0.40 -18.42
C LEU A 36 -10.15 -0.07 -19.39
N GLY A 37 -10.33 0.12 -20.70
CA GLY A 37 -9.30 -0.22 -21.69
C GLY A 37 -7.97 0.48 -21.46
N ARG A 38 -7.97 1.70 -20.93
CA ARG A 38 -6.74 2.45 -20.64
C ARG A 38 -5.98 1.86 -19.44
N TYR A 39 -6.68 1.32 -18.44
CA TYR A 39 -6.05 0.56 -17.35
C TYR A 39 -5.34 -0.69 -17.88
N VAL A 40 -5.98 -1.42 -18.79
CA VAL A 40 -5.42 -2.60 -19.44
C VAL A 40 -4.16 -2.26 -20.22
N GLU A 41 -4.23 -1.25 -21.09
CA GLU A 41 -3.08 -0.78 -21.88
C GLU A 41 -1.89 -0.38 -20.98
N TYR A 42 -2.17 0.25 -19.83
CA TYR A 42 -1.15 0.60 -18.87
C TYR A 42 -0.52 -0.63 -18.19
N ALA A 43 -1.33 -1.60 -17.77
CA ALA A 43 -0.83 -2.84 -17.15
C ALA A 43 0.07 -3.63 -18.10
N VAL A 44 -0.37 -3.81 -19.36
CA VAL A 44 0.43 -4.47 -20.41
C VAL A 44 1.73 -3.71 -20.66
N THR A 45 1.68 -2.38 -20.72
CA THR A 45 2.88 -1.56 -20.93
C THR A 45 3.85 -1.67 -19.76
N ALA A 46 3.36 -1.57 -18.52
CA ALA A 46 4.17 -1.71 -17.32
C ALA A 46 4.85 -3.08 -17.26
N GLU A 47 4.12 -4.16 -17.56
CA GLU A 47 4.67 -5.51 -17.62
C GLU A 47 5.77 -5.65 -18.69
N ARG A 48 5.54 -5.11 -19.89
CA ARG A 48 6.54 -5.12 -20.97
C ARG A 48 7.80 -4.33 -20.62
N LEU A 49 7.68 -3.29 -19.81
CA LEU A 49 8.79 -2.46 -19.34
C LEU A 49 9.48 -3.04 -18.10
N GLY A 50 9.01 -4.18 -17.57
CA GLY A 50 9.65 -4.86 -16.44
C GLY A 50 9.23 -4.34 -15.07
N PHE A 51 8.12 -3.60 -14.95
CA PHE A 51 7.56 -3.26 -13.63
C PHE A 51 7.08 -4.51 -12.91
N ASP A 52 7.19 -4.50 -11.59
CA ASP A 52 6.82 -5.60 -10.70
C ASP A 52 5.32 -5.61 -10.36
N ALA A 53 4.72 -4.43 -10.27
CA ALA A 53 3.33 -4.27 -9.88
C ALA A 53 2.62 -3.11 -10.59
N VAL A 54 1.32 -3.28 -10.82
CA VAL A 54 0.40 -2.17 -11.06
C VAL A 54 -0.56 -1.97 -9.90
N TRP A 55 -0.80 -0.72 -9.53
CA TRP A 55 -1.68 -0.33 -8.44
C TRP A 55 -2.90 0.44 -8.98
N VAL A 56 -4.09 -0.10 -8.75
CA VAL A 56 -5.36 0.48 -9.22
C VAL A 56 -6.04 1.24 -8.08
N GLY A 57 -6.34 2.51 -8.30
CA GLY A 57 -7.06 3.34 -7.34
C GLY A 57 -8.52 2.94 -7.19
N ASP A 58 -9.05 3.08 -5.96
CA ASP A 58 -10.45 2.83 -5.62
C ASP A 58 -11.03 4.04 -4.88
N THR A 59 -11.31 5.08 -5.65
CA THR A 59 -12.00 6.28 -5.14
C THR A 59 -13.39 6.33 -5.70
N GLN A 60 -14.38 6.26 -4.81
CA GLN A 60 -15.79 6.27 -5.18
C GLN A 60 -16.11 7.46 -6.09
N LEU A 61 -16.78 7.18 -7.20
CA LEU A 61 -17.20 8.15 -8.23
C LEU A 61 -16.07 8.88 -8.98
N LEU A 62 -14.78 8.66 -8.67
CA LEU A 62 -13.65 9.22 -9.43
C LEU A 62 -12.88 8.18 -10.25
N THR A 63 -12.97 6.91 -9.89
CA THR A 63 -12.37 5.80 -10.64
C THR A 63 -13.46 4.80 -11.05
N PRO A 64 -13.26 4.01 -12.12
CA PRO A 64 -14.13 2.85 -12.38
C PRO A 64 -14.10 1.86 -11.21
N ASP A 65 -15.00 0.87 -11.26
CA ASP A 65 -15.00 -0.21 -10.27
C ASP A 65 -13.64 -0.91 -10.23
N LEU A 66 -13.09 -1.01 -9.00
CA LEU A 66 -11.77 -1.53 -8.72
C LEU A 66 -11.59 -2.97 -9.24
N TYR A 67 -12.50 -3.87 -8.87
CA TYR A 67 -12.34 -5.30 -9.16
C TYR A 67 -12.52 -5.59 -10.65
N SER A 68 -13.41 -4.85 -11.31
CA SER A 68 -13.56 -4.89 -12.77
C SER A 68 -12.27 -4.47 -13.49
N ALA A 69 -11.65 -3.37 -13.06
CA ALA A 69 -10.37 -2.92 -13.62
C ALA A 69 -9.22 -3.92 -13.35
N MET A 70 -9.12 -4.43 -12.12
CA MET A 70 -8.10 -5.42 -11.75
C MET A 70 -8.28 -6.73 -12.53
N ALA A 71 -9.51 -7.22 -12.72
CA ALA A 71 -9.81 -8.42 -13.50
C ALA A 71 -9.33 -8.29 -14.96
N LEU A 72 -9.62 -7.16 -15.59
CA LEU A 72 -9.22 -6.91 -16.98
C LEU A 72 -7.70 -6.79 -17.11
N CYS A 73 -7.04 -6.11 -16.18
CA CYS A 73 -5.57 -6.09 -16.12
C CYS A 73 -4.99 -7.49 -15.93
N ALA A 74 -5.59 -8.32 -15.07
CA ALA A 74 -5.16 -9.69 -14.81
C ALA A 74 -5.30 -10.57 -16.04
N ASN A 75 -6.40 -10.44 -16.77
CA ASN A 75 -6.64 -11.18 -18.00
C ASN A 75 -5.66 -10.81 -19.12
N ALA A 76 -5.21 -9.55 -19.18
CA ALA A 76 -4.33 -9.06 -20.23
C ALA A 76 -2.82 -9.21 -19.93
N THR A 77 -2.46 -9.69 -18.73
CA THR A 77 -1.06 -9.79 -18.27
C THR A 77 -0.78 -11.17 -17.69
N SER A 78 0.49 -11.53 -17.55
CA SER A 78 0.89 -12.91 -17.18
C SER A 78 1.84 -13.03 -15.98
N ARG A 79 2.53 -11.95 -15.62
CA ARG A 79 3.61 -11.91 -14.62
C ARG A 79 3.43 -10.78 -13.62
N ILE A 80 3.09 -9.57 -14.07
CA ILE A 80 3.02 -8.38 -13.20
C ILE A 80 1.98 -8.59 -12.09
N GLN A 81 2.32 -8.14 -10.89
CA GLN A 81 1.39 -8.15 -9.76
C GLN A 81 0.34 -7.05 -9.93
N ILE A 82 -0.87 -7.28 -9.41
CA ILE A 82 -2.02 -6.40 -9.58
C ILE A 82 -2.58 -6.09 -8.21
N GLY A 83 -2.38 -4.85 -7.78
CA GLY A 83 -2.71 -4.40 -6.44
C GLY A 83 -3.85 -3.39 -6.41
N SER A 84 -4.68 -3.46 -5.37
CA SER A 84 -5.49 -2.31 -4.99
C SER A 84 -4.60 -1.27 -4.32
N GLY A 85 -4.57 -0.04 -4.83
CA GLY A 85 -3.72 1.05 -4.35
C GLY A 85 -4.50 2.27 -3.84
N VAL A 86 -5.38 2.23 -2.86
CA VAL A 86 -5.85 1.12 -2.05
C VAL A 86 -7.36 1.12 -2.07
N THR A 87 -7.97 -0.03 -1.80
CA THR A 87 -9.37 -0.06 -1.36
C THR A 87 -9.49 0.42 0.07
N ASN A 88 -10.69 0.40 0.65
CA ASN A 88 -10.94 0.91 1.97
C ASN A 88 -11.90 0.05 2.78
N THR A 89 -11.86 0.23 4.10
CA THR A 89 -12.63 -0.53 5.08
C THR A 89 -14.04 -0.02 5.33
N VAL A 90 -14.52 0.94 4.53
CA VAL A 90 -15.77 1.68 4.79
C VAL A 90 -16.82 1.44 3.71
N THR A 91 -16.43 1.46 2.44
CA THR A 91 -17.38 1.55 1.31
C THR A 91 -17.86 0.21 0.79
N ARG A 92 -17.16 -0.88 1.12
CA ARG A 92 -17.55 -2.24 0.74
C ARG A 92 -17.53 -3.13 1.97
N ASP A 93 -18.50 -4.02 2.03
CA ASP A 93 -18.48 -5.08 3.02
C ASP A 93 -17.20 -5.93 2.86
N LEU A 94 -16.55 -6.24 3.97
CA LEU A 94 -15.26 -6.93 3.95
C LEU A 94 -15.37 -8.36 3.41
N THR A 95 -16.53 -9.01 3.56
CA THR A 95 -16.76 -10.34 2.97
C THR A 95 -16.84 -10.28 1.45
N VAL A 96 -17.39 -9.19 0.90
CA VAL A 96 -17.42 -8.94 -0.56
C VAL A 96 -16.02 -8.65 -1.08
N THR A 97 -15.26 -7.82 -0.37
CA THR A 97 -13.85 -7.55 -0.70
C THR A 97 -13.01 -8.83 -0.66
N ALA A 98 -13.18 -9.67 0.38
CA ALA A 98 -12.48 -10.95 0.48
C ALA A 98 -12.80 -11.87 -0.71
N GLY A 99 -14.08 -12.00 -1.06
CA GLY A 99 -14.52 -12.83 -2.20
C GLY A 99 -13.94 -12.37 -3.52
N GLY A 100 -14.00 -11.06 -3.81
CA GLY A 100 -13.46 -10.49 -5.05
C GLY A 100 -11.94 -10.68 -5.17
N VAL A 101 -11.21 -10.42 -4.09
CA VAL A 101 -9.74 -10.57 -4.06
C VAL A 101 -9.33 -12.04 -4.19
N LEU A 102 -9.99 -12.96 -3.50
CA LEU A 102 -9.69 -14.39 -3.61
C LEU A 102 -9.95 -14.90 -5.04
N ALA A 103 -11.07 -14.51 -5.66
CA ALA A 103 -11.37 -14.87 -7.04
C ALA A 103 -10.32 -14.32 -8.02
N LEU A 104 -9.93 -13.05 -7.88
CA LEU A 104 -8.89 -12.45 -8.69
C LEU A 104 -7.53 -13.12 -8.49
N ASN A 105 -7.19 -13.49 -7.25
CA ASN A 105 -5.93 -14.14 -6.95
C ASN A 105 -5.86 -15.57 -7.49
N GLU A 106 -6.98 -16.30 -7.44
CA GLU A 106 -7.12 -17.60 -8.08
C GLU A 106 -6.95 -17.46 -9.60
N PHE A 107 -7.76 -16.61 -10.23
CA PHE A 107 -7.73 -16.38 -11.68
C PHE A 107 -6.35 -15.93 -12.20
N SER A 108 -5.69 -15.03 -11.47
CA SER A 108 -4.39 -14.48 -11.88
C SER A 108 -3.20 -15.39 -11.57
N GLY A 109 -3.40 -16.55 -10.92
CA GLY A 109 -2.32 -17.45 -10.53
C GLY A 109 -1.46 -16.91 -9.39
N GLY A 110 -2.03 -16.16 -8.44
CA GLY A 110 -1.33 -15.66 -7.26
C GLY A 110 -0.73 -14.26 -7.40
N ARG A 111 -1.17 -13.46 -8.38
CA ARG A 111 -0.60 -12.14 -8.66
C ARG A 111 -1.34 -10.98 -7.97
N CYS A 112 -2.39 -11.25 -7.20
CA CYS A 112 -3.18 -10.19 -6.57
C CYS A 112 -2.51 -9.68 -5.28
N LEU A 113 -2.46 -8.35 -5.13
CA LEU A 113 -2.07 -7.67 -3.89
C LEU A 113 -3.28 -6.92 -3.32
N LEU A 114 -3.54 -7.06 -2.02
CA LEU A 114 -4.65 -6.36 -1.38
C LEU A 114 -4.14 -5.18 -0.55
N GLY A 115 -4.07 -4.00 -1.15
CA GLY A 115 -3.85 -2.76 -0.41
C GLY A 115 -5.15 -2.19 0.15
N VAL A 116 -5.16 -1.91 1.45
CA VAL A 116 -6.32 -1.45 2.22
C VAL A 116 -5.96 -0.21 3.03
N GLY A 117 -6.82 0.80 3.03
CA GLY A 117 -6.68 1.99 3.87
C GLY A 117 -7.92 2.29 4.70
N VAL A 118 -7.81 3.30 5.57
CA VAL A 118 -8.91 3.79 6.43
C VAL A 118 -10.06 4.45 5.66
N GLY A 119 -9.91 4.64 4.35
CA GLY A 119 -10.86 5.37 3.52
C GLY A 119 -10.75 6.88 3.72
N GLY A 120 -9.64 7.49 3.29
CA GLY A 120 -9.43 8.94 3.38
C GLY A 120 -10.29 9.73 2.39
N SER A 121 -9.67 10.36 1.40
CA SER A 121 -10.38 11.12 0.36
C SER A 121 -11.44 10.27 -0.36
N ALA A 122 -11.20 8.97 -0.53
CA ALA A 122 -12.07 8.05 -1.25
C ALA A 122 -13.52 8.08 -0.74
N VAL A 123 -13.71 7.99 0.58
CA VAL A 123 -15.04 7.89 1.19
C VAL A 123 -15.65 9.27 1.43
N GLY A 124 -14.80 10.30 1.55
CA GLY A 124 -15.25 11.69 1.61
C GLY A 124 -16.02 12.14 0.37
N THR A 125 -15.71 11.57 -0.81
CA THR A 125 -16.46 11.86 -2.06
C THR A 125 -17.95 11.48 -1.98
N VAL A 126 -18.30 10.55 -1.09
CA VAL A 126 -19.67 10.06 -0.89
C VAL A 126 -20.22 10.42 0.49
N GLY A 127 -19.61 11.41 1.16
CA GLY A 127 -20.12 11.94 2.43
C GLY A 127 -19.88 11.04 3.66
N LEU A 128 -18.99 10.05 3.55
CA LEU A 128 -18.63 9.16 4.66
C LEU A 128 -17.37 9.64 5.37
N ALA A 129 -17.12 9.10 6.57
CA ALA A 129 -15.91 9.37 7.35
C ALA A 129 -14.93 8.18 7.30
N ALA A 130 -13.63 8.49 7.35
CA ALA A 130 -12.58 7.50 7.46
C ALA A 130 -12.64 6.75 8.81
N ASP A 131 -12.24 5.48 8.83
CA ASP A 131 -12.11 4.72 10.07
C ASP A 131 -10.99 5.29 10.96
N GLY A 132 -11.26 5.31 12.27
CA GLY A 132 -10.21 5.52 13.27
C GLY A 132 -9.27 4.31 13.36
N ALA A 133 -8.08 4.51 13.94
CA ALA A 133 -7.05 3.46 14.00
C ALA A 133 -7.51 2.15 14.69
N ALA A 134 -8.34 2.23 15.73
CA ALA A 134 -8.87 1.06 16.44
C ALA A 134 -9.81 0.23 15.54
N GLU A 135 -10.70 0.91 14.83
CA GLU A 135 -11.64 0.26 13.93
C GLU A 135 -10.93 -0.30 12.70
N PHE A 136 -9.99 0.46 12.14
CA PHE A 136 -9.12 -0.03 11.07
C PHE A 136 -8.33 -1.29 11.50
N ARG A 137 -7.79 -1.33 12.73
CA ARG A 137 -7.11 -2.53 13.26
C ARG A 137 -8.03 -3.74 13.26
N ARG A 138 -9.27 -3.58 13.73
CA ARG A 138 -10.28 -4.66 13.76
C ARG A 138 -10.61 -5.15 12.36
N LYS A 139 -10.90 -4.23 11.44
CA LYS A 139 -11.28 -4.54 10.06
C LYS A 139 -10.12 -5.10 9.24
N LEU A 140 -8.90 -4.62 9.44
CA LEU A 140 -7.69 -5.14 8.80
C LEU A 140 -7.39 -6.58 9.25
N ALA A 141 -7.51 -6.86 10.55
CA ALA A 141 -7.37 -8.22 11.07
C ALA A 141 -8.44 -9.15 10.46
N LEU A 142 -9.69 -8.69 10.39
CA LEU A 142 -10.79 -9.45 9.81
C LEU A 142 -10.56 -9.77 8.34
N ILE A 143 -10.25 -8.78 7.50
CA ILE A 143 -10.04 -9.03 6.07
C ILE A 143 -8.85 -9.96 5.83
N LYS A 144 -7.77 -9.82 6.62
CA LYS A 144 -6.60 -10.70 6.55
C LYS A 144 -6.94 -12.15 6.89
N ALA A 145 -7.73 -12.38 7.95
CA ALA A 145 -8.21 -13.70 8.31
C ALA A 145 -9.11 -14.31 7.21
N LEU A 146 -10.04 -13.52 6.66
CA LEU A 146 -10.93 -13.97 5.59
C LEU A 146 -10.18 -14.40 4.33
N VAL A 147 -9.19 -13.62 3.87
CA VAL A 147 -8.39 -13.97 2.67
C VAL A 147 -7.35 -15.05 2.94
N ALA A 148 -6.97 -15.28 4.20
CA ALA A 148 -6.20 -16.46 4.60
C ALA A 148 -7.07 -17.73 4.70
N GLY A 149 -8.39 -17.59 4.57
CA GLY A 149 -9.34 -18.69 4.75
C GLY A 149 -9.48 -19.12 6.20
N GLU A 150 -9.12 -18.30 7.18
CA GLU A 150 -9.33 -18.58 8.59
C GLU A 150 -10.82 -18.49 8.97
N SER A 151 -11.25 -19.23 9.99
CA SER A 151 -12.61 -19.12 10.54
C SER A 151 -12.70 -17.90 11.45
N VAL A 152 -13.73 -17.08 11.24
CA VAL A 152 -14.01 -15.90 12.03
C VAL A 152 -15.51 -15.79 12.33
N THR A 153 -15.86 -15.30 13.50
CA THR A 153 -17.26 -15.03 13.85
C THR A 153 -17.69 -13.66 13.32
N LEU A 154 -18.69 -13.62 12.43
CA LEU A 154 -19.37 -12.41 12.01
C LEU A 154 -20.85 -12.48 12.39
N ASN A 155 -21.31 -11.52 13.20
CA ASN A 155 -22.71 -11.43 13.64
C ASN A 155 -23.25 -12.76 14.20
N GLY A 156 -22.43 -13.47 14.99
CA GLY A 156 -22.77 -14.78 15.57
C GLY A 156 -22.65 -15.97 14.62
N THR A 157 -22.23 -15.77 13.37
CA THR A 157 -22.04 -16.83 12.38
C THR A 157 -20.56 -17.06 12.12
N GLU A 158 -20.11 -18.31 12.21
CA GLU A 158 -18.77 -18.72 11.77
C GLU A 158 -18.68 -18.66 10.25
N VAL A 159 -17.76 -17.85 9.72
CA VAL A 159 -17.52 -17.67 8.29
C VAL A 159 -16.03 -17.79 7.96
N ARG A 160 -15.73 -18.11 6.70
CA ARG A 160 -14.36 -18.11 6.15
C ARG A 160 -14.37 -17.90 4.64
N GLY A 161 -13.27 -17.40 4.09
CA GLY A 161 -13.04 -17.45 2.64
C GLY A 161 -12.98 -18.89 2.14
N LYS A 162 -13.82 -19.24 1.15
CA LYS A 162 -13.92 -20.62 0.62
C LYS A 162 -13.27 -20.80 -0.76
N ILE A 163 -13.01 -19.71 -1.47
CA ILE A 163 -12.32 -19.74 -2.75
C ILE A 163 -10.86 -20.12 -2.48
N ARG A 164 -10.40 -21.22 -3.07
CA ARG A 164 -9.02 -21.69 -2.93
C ARG A 164 -8.14 -20.90 -3.90
N ALA A 165 -7.28 -20.06 -3.37
CA ALA A 165 -6.32 -19.28 -4.12
C ALA A 165 -4.93 -19.38 -3.46
N PRO A 166 -3.85 -19.02 -4.16
CA PRO A 166 -2.58 -18.74 -3.52
C PRO A 166 -2.72 -17.69 -2.40
N ARG A 167 -1.69 -17.56 -1.55
CA ARG A 167 -1.67 -16.54 -0.50
C ARG A 167 -1.85 -15.14 -1.11
N VAL A 168 -2.74 -14.34 -0.52
CA VAL A 168 -2.94 -12.92 -0.86
C VAL A 168 -2.14 -12.06 0.13
N PRO A 169 -1.09 -11.35 -0.28
CA PRO A 169 -0.44 -10.36 0.57
C PRO A 169 -1.37 -9.17 0.87
N VAL A 170 -1.53 -8.82 2.14
CA VAL A 170 -2.35 -7.69 2.57
C VAL A 170 -1.47 -6.51 2.98
N TYR A 171 -1.56 -5.42 2.23
CA TYR A 171 -0.88 -4.17 2.49
C TYR A 171 -1.79 -3.19 3.22
N ALA A 172 -1.25 -2.48 4.20
CA ALA A 172 -1.95 -1.37 4.84
C ALA A 172 -1.40 -0.03 4.35
N ALA A 173 -2.24 0.80 3.75
CA ALA A 173 -1.90 2.18 3.46
C ALA A 173 -2.16 3.04 4.68
N SER A 174 -1.21 3.94 4.95
CA SER A 174 -1.21 4.66 6.22
C SER A 174 -1.02 6.16 6.08
N SER A 175 -1.89 6.91 6.74
CA SER A 175 -1.89 8.37 6.76
C SER A 175 -1.49 8.97 8.11
N SER A 176 -1.55 8.22 9.22
CA SER A 176 -1.28 8.74 10.57
C SER A 176 -0.37 7.82 11.40
N PRO A 177 0.37 8.35 12.40
CA PRO A 177 1.23 7.55 13.29
C PRO A 177 0.54 6.33 13.90
N ARG A 178 -0.73 6.47 14.34
CA ARG A 178 -1.49 5.37 14.94
C ARG A 178 -1.81 4.28 13.91
N VAL A 179 -2.19 4.65 12.70
CA VAL A 179 -2.46 3.71 11.61
C VAL A 179 -1.17 3.04 11.12
N ARG A 180 -0.02 3.75 11.10
CA ARG A 180 1.30 3.18 10.79
C ARG A 180 1.70 2.08 11.78
N ARG A 181 1.43 2.27 13.07
CA ARG A 181 1.65 1.21 14.08
C ARG A 181 0.75 0.00 13.80
N VAL A 182 -0.53 0.20 13.53
CA VAL A 182 -1.45 -0.90 13.16
C VAL A 182 -0.96 -1.65 11.92
N ALA A 183 -0.45 -0.93 10.91
CA ALA A 183 0.13 -1.53 9.71
C ALA A 183 1.32 -2.43 10.07
N GLY A 184 2.25 -1.95 10.90
CA GLY A 184 3.38 -2.76 11.40
C GLY A 184 2.96 -3.98 12.22
N GLU A 185 1.90 -3.85 13.01
CA GLU A 185 1.35 -4.96 13.81
C GLU A 185 0.79 -6.08 12.91
N LEU A 186 -0.02 -5.74 11.90
CA LEU A 186 -0.90 -6.72 11.23
C LEU A 186 -0.59 -6.99 9.75
N ALA A 187 -0.07 -6.02 9.01
CA ALA A 187 0.03 -6.11 7.55
C ALA A 187 1.23 -6.97 7.10
N ASP A 188 1.20 -7.42 5.86
CA ASP A 188 2.33 -8.07 5.18
C ASP A 188 3.25 -7.04 4.50
N GLY A 189 2.69 -5.88 4.15
CA GLY A 189 3.43 -4.73 3.68
C GLY A 189 2.74 -3.41 4.02
N VAL A 190 3.45 -2.30 3.84
CA VAL A 190 2.97 -0.96 4.16
C VAL A 190 3.12 -0.05 2.96
N ILE A 191 2.02 0.60 2.58
CA ILE A 191 2.00 1.61 1.53
C ILE A 191 2.09 2.99 2.18
N LEU A 192 3.20 3.68 1.93
CA LEU A 192 3.52 5.00 2.46
C LEU A 192 3.24 6.06 1.39
N ASN A 193 2.29 6.95 1.69
CA ASN A 193 2.06 8.18 0.92
C ASN A 193 2.36 9.38 1.81
N VAL A 194 3.66 9.57 2.11
CA VAL A 194 4.16 10.60 3.04
C VAL A 194 5.07 11.62 2.35
N GLY A 195 5.14 11.59 1.03
CA GLY A 195 6.17 12.27 0.25
C GLY A 195 7.46 11.45 0.15
N VAL A 196 8.46 12.02 -0.52
CA VAL A 196 9.73 11.35 -0.83
C VAL A 196 10.94 11.89 -0.06
N ALA A 197 10.71 12.86 0.83
CA ALA A 197 11.77 13.38 1.70
C ALA A 197 12.25 12.26 2.64
N PRO A 198 13.57 11.97 2.70
CA PRO A 198 14.10 10.89 3.51
C PRO A 198 13.68 10.95 4.99
N GLU A 199 13.53 12.15 5.55
CA GLU A 199 13.14 12.39 6.94
C GLU A 199 11.70 11.94 7.21
N LEU A 200 10.78 12.24 6.28
CA LEU A 200 9.37 11.84 6.38
C LEU A 200 9.21 10.33 6.23
N ILE A 201 9.99 9.72 5.33
CA ILE A 201 10.03 8.27 5.17
C ILE A 201 10.56 7.61 6.45
N ARG A 202 11.67 8.10 7.02
CA ARG A 202 12.23 7.58 8.27
C ARG A 202 11.24 7.65 9.43
N GLU A 203 10.61 8.81 9.64
CA GLU A 203 9.58 8.98 10.67
C GLU A 203 8.41 8.00 10.49
N ALA A 204 7.95 7.83 9.25
CA ALA A 204 6.89 6.88 8.95
C ALA A 204 7.30 5.43 9.26
N LEU A 205 8.53 5.04 8.92
CA LEU A 205 9.09 3.73 9.20
C LEU A 205 9.27 3.48 10.70
N ASP A 206 9.62 4.48 11.51
CA ASP A 206 9.74 4.33 12.96
C ASP A 206 8.41 3.93 13.60
N HIS A 207 7.30 4.52 13.14
CA HIS A 207 5.97 4.13 13.60
C HIS A 207 5.59 2.71 13.16
N VAL A 208 5.94 2.32 11.93
CA VAL A 208 5.73 0.94 11.45
C VAL A 208 6.54 -0.05 12.29
N ALA A 209 7.83 0.22 12.50
CA ALA A 209 8.72 -0.62 13.29
C ALA A 209 8.24 -0.76 14.74
N ASN A 210 7.79 0.33 15.36
CA ASN A 210 7.19 0.28 16.69
C ASN A 210 5.96 -0.64 16.75
N GLY A 211 5.10 -0.59 15.75
CA GLY A 211 3.96 -1.51 15.62
C GLY A 211 4.39 -2.96 15.50
N ALA A 212 5.32 -3.26 14.59
CA ALA A 212 5.85 -4.61 14.39
C ALA A 212 6.48 -5.18 15.67
N HIS A 213 7.32 -4.40 16.34
CA HIS A 213 7.95 -4.81 17.59
C HIS A 213 6.93 -5.10 18.70
N ARG A 214 5.89 -4.27 18.84
CA ARG A 214 4.81 -4.50 19.82
C ARG A 214 4.03 -5.79 19.54
N ALA A 215 3.96 -6.22 18.29
CA ALA A 215 3.38 -7.49 17.88
C ALA A 215 4.38 -8.66 17.89
N GLY A 216 5.62 -8.46 18.36
CA GLY A 216 6.66 -9.50 18.35
C GLY A 216 7.17 -9.87 16.95
N ARG A 217 6.98 -9.00 15.95
CA ARG A 217 7.36 -9.22 14.55
C ARG A 217 8.66 -8.50 14.21
N ASN A 218 9.41 -9.07 13.27
CA ASN A 218 10.56 -8.39 12.67
C ASN A 218 10.09 -7.33 11.65
N PRO A 219 10.37 -6.03 11.84
CA PRO A 219 10.00 -4.99 10.87
C PRO A 219 10.57 -5.22 9.47
N ALA A 220 11.74 -5.88 9.36
CA ALA A 220 12.37 -6.17 8.07
C ALA A 220 11.63 -7.24 7.25
N SER A 221 10.62 -7.90 7.83
CA SER A 221 9.74 -8.82 7.09
C SER A 221 8.58 -8.13 6.36
N LEU A 222 8.39 -6.82 6.59
CA LEU A 222 7.36 -6.02 5.94
C LEU A 222 7.87 -5.51 4.60
N ASP A 223 7.08 -5.70 3.55
CA ASP A 223 7.34 -5.04 2.27
C ASP A 223 6.94 -3.56 2.33
N ILE A 224 7.86 -2.65 1.97
CA ILE A 224 7.64 -1.21 2.08
C ILE A 224 7.47 -0.63 0.68
N VAL A 225 6.27 -0.12 0.41
CA VAL A 225 5.93 0.57 -0.84
C VAL A 225 5.87 2.07 -0.57
N VAL A 226 6.70 2.85 -1.25
CA VAL A 226 6.65 4.32 -1.20
C VAL A 226 5.96 4.83 -2.47
N ILE A 227 4.84 5.53 -2.31
CA ILE A 227 4.17 6.20 -3.43
C ILE A 227 4.89 7.53 -3.69
N ALA A 228 5.47 7.64 -4.87
CA ALA A 228 6.11 8.85 -5.36
C ALA A 228 5.37 9.39 -6.58
N GLY A 229 4.96 10.66 -6.55
CA GLY A 229 4.54 11.35 -7.76
C GLY A 229 5.73 11.47 -8.70
N SER A 230 5.58 11.02 -9.95
CA SER A 230 6.61 11.17 -10.97
C SER A 230 6.05 11.98 -12.13
N SER A 231 6.89 12.85 -12.68
CA SER A 231 6.65 13.49 -13.96
C SER A 231 7.95 13.45 -14.74
N ARG A 232 7.87 13.17 -16.04
CA ARG A 232 9.03 13.22 -16.91
C ARG A 232 8.72 14.22 -18.01
N THR A 233 9.39 15.35 -17.97
CA THR A 233 9.29 16.39 -19.00
C THR A 233 10.54 16.34 -19.87
N ARG A 234 10.41 16.68 -21.15
CA ARG A 234 11.58 16.88 -22.02
C ARG A 234 12.26 18.25 -21.77
N SER A 235 11.58 19.16 -21.06
CA SER A 235 12.09 20.45 -20.60
C SER A 235 11.82 20.62 -19.09
N PRO A 236 12.83 20.96 -18.26
CA PRO A 236 12.69 21.04 -16.80
C PRO A 236 11.62 22.02 -16.29
N GLU A 237 11.30 23.05 -17.07
CA GLU A 237 10.43 24.16 -16.64
C GLU A 237 8.94 23.77 -16.52
N ALA A 238 8.52 22.64 -17.10
CA ALA A 238 7.11 22.23 -17.11
C ALA A 238 6.69 21.34 -15.91
N SER A 239 7.62 20.94 -15.04
CA SER A 239 7.38 19.90 -14.02
C SER A 239 6.79 20.41 -12.69
N SER A 240 6.70 21.73 -12.48
CA SER A 240 6.37 22.34 -11.18
C SER A 240 4.96 22.91 -11.08
N SER A 241 3.98 22.37 -11.82
CA SER A 241 2.57 22.74 -11.60
C SER A 241 2.01 22.02 -10.36
N PRO A 242 1.69 22.71 -9.25
CA PRO A 242 1.06 22.07 -8.10
C PRO A 242 -0.29 21.51 -8.51
N GLY A 243 -0.51 20.22 -8.25
CA GLY A 243 -1.80 19.57 -8.49
C GLY A 243 -2.92 20.38 -7.84
N ARG A 244 -3.81 20.95 -8.66
CA ARG A 244 -5.01 21.63 -8.18
C ARG A 244 -5.80 20.63 -7.36
N ARG A 245 -6.02 20.95 -6.08
CA ARG A 245 -7.01 20.24 -5.28
C ARG A 245 -8.38 20.41 -5.98
N PRO A 246 -9.13 19.34 -6.24
CA PRO A 246 -10.51 19.51 -6.68
C PRO A 246 -11.29 20.27 -5.60
N ARG A 247 -12.11 21.23 -6.05
CA ARG A 247 -13.04 21.96 -5.20
C ARG A 247 -14.16 21.04 -4.71
#